data_AF-U7UB72-F1
#
_entry.id   AF-U7UB72-F1
#
_cell.length_a   1.000
_cell.length_b   1.000
_cell.length_c   1.000
_cell.angle_alpha   90.00
_cell.angle_beta   90.00
_cell.angle_gamma   90.00
#
_symmetry.space_group_name_H-M   'P 1'
#
loop_
_entity.id
_entity.type
_entity.pdbx_description
1 polymer ?
#
loop_
_entity_poly.entity_id
_entity_poly.type
_entity_poly.pdbx_seq_one_letter_code
_entity_poly.pdbx_strand_id
1 'polypeptide(L)'
;MNVYLYLQIASALRVSILRGDYVPGQQMPPIRALVQREGCNPATVQKALKVLEKQGLIVSRGSKGYFVIESDQKIIELRNQDSNTLTKMLLEKLYELGFSDTEIIKMFEEYVATKNK
;
A
#
# COMPACT_ATOMS: atom_id res chain seq x y z
N MET A 1 14.80 -2.06 -13.53
CA MET A 1 14.63 -0.64 -13.18
C MET A 1 14.77 -0.52 -11.67
N ASN A 2 15.81 0.15 -11.15
CA ASN A 2 16.04 0.21 -9.70
C ASN A 2 15.02 1.19 -9.10
N VAL A 3 13.96 0.65 -8.48
CA VAL A 3 12.94 1.46 -7.81
C VAL A 3 13.61 2.14 -6.62
N TYR A 4 13.51 3.47 -6.55
CA TYR A 4 14.14 4.23 -5.48
C TYR A 4 13.73 3.69 -4.10
N LEU A 5 14.70 3.49 -3.20
CA LEU A 5 14.49 2.88 -1.89
C LEU A 5 13.37 3.54 -1.06
N TYR A 6 13.25 4.87 -1.10
CA TYR A 6 12.18 5.56 -0.38
C TYR A 6 10.77 5.21 -0.89
N LEU A 7 10.62 4.87 -2.18
CA LEU A 7 9.34 4.41 -2.73
C LEU A 7 9.04 2.98 -2.30
N GLN A 8 10.06 2.12 -2.18
CA GLN A 8 9.89 0.77 -1.64
C GLN A 8 9.42 0.82 -0.17
N ILE A 9 10.06 1.66 0.65
CA ILE A 9 9.66 1.86 2.05
C ILE A 9 8.25 2.44 2.14
N ALA A 10 7.93 3.46 1.33
CA ALA A 10 6.58 4.03 1.30
C ALA A 10 5.53 2.97 0.90
N SER A 11 5.83 2.14 -0.09
CA SER A 11 4.95 1.04 -0.52
C SER A 11 4.72 0.03 0.61
N ALA A 12 5.79 -0.42 1.28
CA ALA A 12 5.68 -1.36 2.40
C ALA A 12 4.84 -0.80 3.55
N LEU A 13 5.09 0.46 3.95
CA LEU A 13 4.31 1.14 4.98
C LEU A 13 2.85 1.38 4.56
N ARG A 14 2.60 1.73 3.30
CA ARG A 14 1.24 1.85 2.74
C ARG A 14 0.48 0.55 2.91
N VAL A 15 1.07 -0.58 2.51
CA VAL A 15 0.44 -1.90 2.63
C VAL A 15 0.11 -2.21 4.09
N SER A 16 1.03 -1.95 5.04
CA SER A 16 0.76 -2.14 6.45
C SER A 16 -0.39 -1.28 6.98
N ILE A 17 -0.49 -0.01 6.55
CA ILE A 17 -1.60 0.86 6.95
C ILE A 17 -2.92 0.35 6.34
N LEU A 18 -2.94 0.04 5.04
CA LEU A 18 -4.15 -0.43 4.36
C LEU A 18 -4.63 -1.80 4.85
N ARG A 19 -3.72 -2.65 5.33
CA ARG A 19 -4.03 -3.94 5.96
C ARG A 19 -4.58 -3.79 7.38
N GLY A 20 -4.37 -2.63 8.02
CA GLY A 20 -4.78 -2.37 9.39
C GLY A 20 -3.73 -2.74 10.45
N ASP A 21 -2.47 -2.97 10.06
CA ASP A 21 -1.38 -3.15 11.04
C ASP A 21 -1.12 -1.85 11.83
N TYR A 22 -1.44 -0.71 11.21
CA TYR A 22 -1.55 0.59 11.86
C TYR A 22 -2.99 1.08 11.76
N VAL A 23 -3.65 1.27 12.90
CA VAL A 23 -5.06 1.72 12.94
C VAL A 23 -5.17 3.24 12.76
N PRO A 24 -6.32 3.77 12.32
CA PRO A 24 -6.55 5.21 12.23
C PRO A 24 -6.19 5.97 13.50
N GLY A 25 -5.49 7.10 13.37
CA GLY A 25 -5.03 7.90 14.50
C GLY A 25 -3.81 7.34 15.25
N GLN A 26 -3.35 6.12 14.92
CA GLN A 26 -2.15 5.56 15.53
C GLN A 26 -0.91 6.36 15.14
N GLN A 27 -0.03 6.60 16.12
CA GLN A 27 1.28 7.20 15.85
C GLN A 27 2.16 6.20 15.08
N MET A 28 2.73 6.67 13.96
CA MET A 28 3.72 5.91 13.21
C MET A 28 5.00 5.76 14.04
N PRO A 29 5.78 4.68 13.85
CA PRO A 29 7.08 4.55 14.51
C PRO A 29 7.95 5.78 14.21
N PRO A 30 8.73 6.27 15.19
CA PRO A 30 9.57 7.43 14.98
C PRO A 30 10.63 7.14 13.90
N ILE A 31 11.09 8.19 13.21
CA ILE A 31 12.05 8.06 12.09
C ILE A 31 13.26 7.20 12.47
N ARG A 32 13.80 7.37 13.68
CA ARG A 32 14.93 6.55 14.17
C ARG A 32 14.65 5.05 14.21
N ALA A 33 13.43 4.65 14.59
CA ALA A 33 13.02 3.26 14.64
C ALA A 33 12.82 2.70 13.24
N LEU A 34 12.24 3.48 12.33
CA LEU A 34 12.12 3.11 10.92
C LEU A 34 13.49 2.99 10.25
N VAL A 35 14.43 3.88 10.54
CA VAL A 35 15.83 3.80 10.06
C VAL A 35 16.48 2.50 10.49
N GLN A 36 16.34 2.13 11.76
CA GLN A 36 16.89 0.87 12.28
C GLN A 36 16.23 -0.35 11.63
N ARG A 37 14.91 -0.32 11.45
CA ARG A 37 14.14 -1.42 10.84
C ARG A 37 14.48 -1.61 9.36
N GLU A 38 14.56 -0.52 8.61
CA GLU A 38 14.79 -0.55 7.15
C GLU A 38 16.28 -0.56 6.77
N GLY A 39 17.19 -0.35 7.73
CA GLY A 39 18.63 -0.32 7.49
C GLY A 39 19.08 0.80 6.52
N CYS A 40 18.39 1.94 6.52
CA CYS A 40 18.61 3.00 5.53
C CYS A 40 18.82 4.40 6.15
N ASN A 41 19.23 5.37 5.33
CA ASN A 41 19.46 6.75 5.78
C ASN A 41 18.15 7.43 6.26
N PRO A 42 18.17 8.19 7.38
CA PRO A 42 17.06 9.04 7.82
C PRO A 42 16.36 9.88 6.74
N ALA A 43 17.12 10.45 5.80
CA ALA A 43 16.56 11.24 4.70
C ALA A 43 15.65 10.40 3.77
N THR A 44 16.00 9.13 3.56
CA THR A 44 15.22 8.18 2.76
C THR A 44 13.89 7.85 3.45
N VAL A 45 13.92 7.57 4.76
CA VAL A 45 12.71 7.34 5.56
C VAL A 45 11.81 8.58 5.56
N GLN A 46 12.37 9.77 5.75
CA GLN A 46 11.59 11.02 5.69
C GLN A 46 10.92 11.20 4.33
N LYS A 47 11.63 10.92 3.24
CA LYS A 47 11.07 11.00 1.89
C LYS A 47 9.94 9.99 1.69
N ALA A 48 10.06 8.78 2.25
CA ALA A 48 9.00 7.77 2.23
C ALA A 48 7.75 8.24 3.00
N LEU A 49 7.92 8.79 4.20
CA LEU A 49 6.82 9.35 4.99
C LEU A 49 6.16 10.54 4.28
N LYS A 50 6.93 11.39 3.59
CA LYS A 50 6.38 12.47 2.77
C LYS A 50 5.56 11.97 1.58
N VAL A 51 5.91 10.82 1.00
CA VAL A 51 5.07 10.18 -0.04
C VAL A 51 3.75 9.74 0.56
N LEU A 52 3.75 9.07 1.70
CA LEU A 52 2.53 8.63 2.39
C LEU A 52 1.64 9.81 2.82
N GLU A 53 2.25 10.89 3.29
CA GLU A 53 1.54 12.13 3.64
C GLU A 53 0.84 12.73 2.41
N LYS A 54 1.53 12.80 1.27
CA LYS A 54 0.93 13.24 0.00
C LYS A 54 -0.18 12.32 -0.51
N GLN A 55 -0.09 11.03 -0.22
CA GLN A 55 -1.13 10.05 -0.53
C GLN A 55 -2.34 10.13 0.42
N GLY A 56 -2.27 10.96 1.47
CA GLY A 56 -3.34 11.10 2.45
C GLY A 56 -3.48 9.90 3.39
N LEU A 57 -2.42 9.12 3.59
CA LEU A 57 -2.43 7.97 4.52
C LEU A 57 -1.97 8.34 5.93
N ILE A 58 -1.12 9.36 6.03
CA ILE A 58 -0.60 9.86 7.29
C ILE A 58 -0.64 11.39 7.32
N VAL A 59 -0.56 11.96 8.51
CA VAL A 59 -0.45 13.40 8.75
C VAL A 59 0.71 13.70 9.68
N SER A 60 1.49 14.74 9.38
CA SER A 60 2.49 15.27 10.31
C SER A 60 1.83 16.11 11.40
N ARG A 61 2.17 15.83 12.66
CA ARG A 61 1.82 16.65 13.83
C ARG A 61 3.06 17.38 14.39
N GLY A 62 3.96 17.82 13.51
CA GLY A 62 5.17 18.55 13.87
C GLY A 62 6.14 17.71 14.71
N SER A 63 6.58 18.23 15.86
CA SER A 63 7.51 17.54 16.77
C SER A 63 6.95 16.24 17.35
N LYS A 64 5.63 16.03 17.30
CA LYS A 64 4.98 14.78 17.72
C LYS A 64 5.13 13.64 16.69
N GLY A 65 5.64 13.92 15.49
CA GLY A 65 5.83 12.93 14.45
C GLY A 65 4.61 12.71 13.57
N TYR A 66 4.52 11.53 12.96
CA TYR A 66 3.49 11.18 11.97
C TYR A 66 2.42 10.27 12.57
N PHE A 67 1.19 10.42 12.11
CA PHE A 67 0.03 9.65 12.56
C PHE A 67 -0.76 9.15 11.36
N VAL A 68 -1.31 7.95 11.43
CA VAL A 68 -2.28 7.47 10.43
C VAL A 68 -3.49 8.39 10.44
N ILE A 69 -4.06 8.67 9.27
CA ILE A 69 -5.28 9.47 9.17
C ILE A 69 -6.42 8.87 10.01
N GLU A 70 -7.20 9.73 10.67
CA GLU A 70 -8.34 9.33 11.51
C GLU A 70 -9.61 9.16 10.65
N SER A 71 -9.56 8.26 9.65
CA SER A 71 -10.71 8.00 8.79
C SER A 71 -10.65 6.60 8.19
N ASP A 72 -11.45 5.69 8.74
CA ASP A 72 -11.66 4.35 8.17
C ASP A 72 -12.20 4.43 6.73
N GLN A 73 -13.14 5.36 6.50
CA GLN A 73 -13.72 5.57 5.17
C GLN A 73 -12.65 5.88 4.13
N LYS A 74 -11.67 6.72 4.47
CA LYS A 74 -10.59 7.08 3.56
C LYS A 74 -9.64 5.89 3.30
N ILE A 75 -9.40 5.06 4.30
CA ILE A 75 -8.62 3.82 4.12
C ILE A 75 -9.35 2.86 3.16
N ILE A 76 -10.67 2.69 3.32
CA ILE A 76 -11.49 1.87 2.43
C ILE A 76 -11.45 2.41 0.99
N GLU A 77 -11.61 3.72 0.80
CA GLU A 77 -11.48 4.37 -0.51
C GLU A 77 -10.14 4.06 -1.18
N LEU A 78 -9.03 4.20 -0.45
CA LEU A 78 -7.69 3.95 -0.98
C LEU A 78 -7.48 2.46 -1.33
N ARG A 79 -8.02 1.54 -0.53
CA ARG A 79 -8.01 0.10 -0.85
C ARG A 79 -8.77 -0.20 -2.15
N ASN A 80 -9.94 0.41 -2.31
CA ASN A 80 -10.76 0.22 -3.51
C ASN A 80 -10.09 0.82 -4.75
N GLN A 81 -9.42 1.97 -4.61
CA GLN A 81 -8.62 2.57 -5.69
C GLN A 81 -7.47 1.65 -6.13
N ASP A 82 -6.72 1.10 -5.17
CA ASP A 82 -5.62 0.17 -5.46
C ASP A 82 -6.17 -1.11 -6.11
N SER A 83 -7.27 -1.67 -5.59
CA SER A 83 -7.95 -2.84 -6.16
C SER A 83 -8.39 -2.59 -7.60
N ASN A 84 -9.09 -1.49 -7.86
CA ASN A 84 -9.58 -1.17 -9.21
C ASN A 84 -8.43 -1.00 -10.20
N THR A 85 -7.33 -0.38 -9.77
CA THR A 85 -6.14 -0.20 -10.61
C THR A 85 -5.51 -1.54 -10.96
N LEU A 86 -5.32 -2.41 -9.97
CA LEU A 86 -4.77 -3.76 -10.16
C LEU A 86 -5.67 -4.62 -11.06
N THR A 87 -6.96 -4.63 -10.79
CA THR A 87 -7.95 -5.37 -11.58
C THR A 87 -7.93 -4.90 -13.04
N LYS A 88 -7.93 -3.59 -13.29
CA LYS A 88 -7.90 -3.05 -14.64
C LYS A 88 -6.65 -3.49 -15.40
N MET A 89 -5.47 -3.30 -14.82
CA MET A 89 -4.21 -3.71 -15.46
C MET A 89 -4.17 -5.20 -15.75
N LEU A 90 -4.68 -6.03 -14.84
CA LEU A 90 -4.73 -7.47 -15.02
C LEU A 90 -5.69 -7.86 -16.15
N LEU A 91 -6.91 -7.31 -16.16
CA LEU A 91 -7.90 -7.60 -17.20
C LEU A 91 -7.39 -7.20 -18.58
N GLU A 92 -6.80 -6.00 -18.71
CA GLU A 92 -6.17 -5.56 -19.97
C GLU A 92 -5.14 -6.59 -20.47
N LYS A 93 -4.30 -7.13 -19.58
CA LYS A 93 -3.30 -8.15 -19.95
C LYS A 93 -3.90 -9.50 -20.31
N LEU A 94 -4.97 -9.91 -19.65
CA LEU A 94 -5.67 -11.16 -19.98
C LEU A 94 -6.39 -11.05 -21.33
N TYR A 95 -7.02 -9.91 -21.62
CA TYR A 95 -7.63 -9.67 -22.92
C TYR A 95 -6.60 -9.60 -24.05
N GLU A 96 -5.42 -9.00 -23.83
CA GLU A 96 -4.30 -9.03 -24.80
C GLU A 96 -3.85 -10.47 -25.15
N LEU A 97 -4.02 -11.42 -24.22
CA LEU A 97 -3.71 -12.83 -24.41
C LEU A 97 -4.88 -13.64 -25.02
N GLY A 98 -6.01 -13.00 -25.30
CA GLY A 98 -7.17 -13.61 -25.93
C GLY A 98 -8.16 -14.30 -24.97
N PHE A 99 -8.04 -14.08 -23.66
CA PHE A 99 -8.99 -14.65 -22.69
C PHE A 99 -10.36 -13.97 -22.80
N SER A 100 -11.42 -14.79 -22.76
CA SER A 100 -12.80 -14.33 -22.60
C SER A 100 -13.14 -14.07 -21.13
N ASP A 101 -14.20 -13.29 -20.88
CA ASP A 101 -14.71 -13.05 -19.53
C ASP A 101 -14.99 -14.35 -18.77
N THR A 102 -15.53 -15.35 -19.46
CA THR A 102 -15.84 -16.67 -18.88
C THR A 102 -14.59 -17.42 -18.43
N GLU A 103 -13.50 -17.35 -19.21
CA GLU A 103 -12.23 -17.98 -18.83
C GLU A 103 -11.58 -17.24 -17.66
N ILE A 104 -11.65 -15.91 -17.65
CA ILE A 104 -11.11 -15.09 -16.56
C ILE A 104 -11.84 -15.40 -15.26
N ILE A 105 -13.18 -15.39 -15.26
CA ILE A 105 -13.98 -15.68 -14.06
C ILE A 105 -13.64 -17.07 -13.52
N LYS A 106 -13.65 -18.09 -14.38
CA LYS A 106 -13.33 -19.47 -14.00
C LYS A 106 -11.91 -19.60 -13.42
N MET A 107 -10.93 -18.93 -14.03
CA MET A 107 -9.55 -18.90 -13.54
C MET A 107 -9.45 -18.37 -12.11
N PHE A 108 -10.19 -17.31 -11.79
CA PHE A 108 -10.22 -16.74 -10.44
C PHE A 108 -10.89 -17.67 -9.43
N GLU A 109 -12.01 -18.31 -9.79
CA GLU A 109 -12.70 -19.28 -8.94
C GLU A 109 -11.77 -20.45 -8.55
N GLU A 110 -11.06 -21.02 -9.54
CA GLU A 110 -10.10 -22.11 -9.33
C GLU A 110 -8.91 -21.68 -8.45
N TYR A 111 -8.37 -20.48 -8.69
CA TYR A 111 -7.23 -19.98 -7.93
C TYR A 111 -7.58 -19.72 -6.46
N VAL A 112 -8.74 -19.12 -6.19
CA VAL A 112 -9.22 -18.86 -4.81
C VAL A 112 -9.52 -20.18 -4.08
N ALA A 113 -10.13 -21.16 -4.75
CA ALA A 113 -10.41 -22.46 -4.17
C ALA A 113 -9.12 -23.22 -3.76
N THR A 114 -8.03 -23.02 -4.48
CA THR A 114 -6.74 -23.68 -4.20
C THR A 114 -5.99 -23.02 -3.05
N LYS A 115 -6.11 -21.71 -2.87
CA LYS A 115 -5.41 -20.95 -1.82
C LYS A 115 -5.99 -21.12 -0.42
N ASN A 116 -7.24 -21.62 -0.32
CA ASN A 116 -7.94 -21.88 0.94
C ASN A 116 -7.79 -23.35 1.42
N LYS A 117 -6.96 -24.16 0.74
CA LYS A 117 -6.50 -25.47 1.20
C LYS A 117 -5.07 -25.36 1.74
#